data_AF-A0A9P5ZK19-F1
#
_entry.id   AF-A0A9P5ZK19-F1
#
_cell.length_a   1.000
_cell.length_b   1.000
_cell.length_c   1.000
_cell.angle_alpha   90.00
_cell.angle_beta   90.00
_cell.angle_gamma   90.00
#
_symmetry.space_group_name_H-M   'P 1'
#
loop_
_entity.id
_entity.type
_entity.pdbx_description
1 polymer ?
#
loop_
_entity_poly.entity_id
_entity_poly.type
_entity_poly.pdbx_seq_one_letter_code
_entity_poly.pdbx_strand_id
1 'polypeptide(L)'
;MPDFAWSADLHFVDAEDNPPSSCNLDETRDCANDFCVLTAIANYTTRVVDTHLDAEQRQEALKFLDHFIGDIGQPLHVEADALGGNRISTKCNGASTNLHSVWDSGIINRLLQQNHGSSVANWVDDLVARIKTGSFKSLTSSWLSCSSVTQPLRRDLDVQINEFLSTRAVTPLECPLVWGGESNKFVCSTVFTFSTGEDLCTGSYFTNAVPVIELQIARQAFRLAAWLNVLFDGATNLP
;
A
#
# COMPACT_ATOMS: atom_id res chain seq x y z
N MET A 1 12.50 23.56 -9.35
CA MET A 1 11.72 22.47 -8.75
C MET A 1 12.74 21.42 -8.31
N PRO A 2 12.59 20.76 -7.16
CA PRO A 2 13.35 19.55 -6.86
C PRO A 2 13.18 18.53 -7.98
N ASP A 3 14.23 17.77 -8.31
CA ASP A 3 14.28 16.89 -9.50
C ASP A 3 13.19 15.80 -9.53
N PHE A 4 12.55 15.50 -8.39
CA PHE A 4 11.52 14.47 -8.23
C PHE A 4 10.13 14.98 -7.83
N ALA A 5 9.88 16.30 -7.89
CA ALA A 5 8.56 16.84 -7.53
C ALA A 5 7.40 16.27 -8.38
N TRP A 6 7.71 15.77 -9.57
CA TRP A 6 6.74 15.14 -10.48
C TRP A 6 6.19 13.82 -9.94
N SER A 7 6.88 13.13 -9.03
CA SER A 7 6.44 11.81 -8.55
C SER A 7 5.43 11.89 -7.40
N ALA A 8 5.09 13.09 -6.91
CA ALA A 8 4.25 13.27 -5.72
C ALA A 8 2.91 12.52 -5.81
N ASP A 9 2.21 12.66 -6.93
CA ASP A 9 0.89 12.05 -7.11
C ASP A 9 0.96 10.52 -7.36
N LEU A 10 2.17 9.95 -7.50
CA LEU A 10 2.35 8.50 -7.63
C LEU A 10 2.29 7.76 -6.29
N HIS A 11 2.23 8.48 -5.17
CA HIS A 11 2.20 7.88 -3.83
C HIS A 11 0.78 7.51 -3.36
N PHE A 12 -0.26 7.96 -4.06
CA PHE A 12 -1.65 7.74 -3.65
C PHE A 12 -2.58 7.51 -4.84
N VAL A 13 -3.80 7.10 -4.54
CA VAL A 13 -4.94 7.12 -5.45
C VAL A 13 -6.14 7.67 -4.67
N ASP A 14 -6.81 8.68 -5.21
CA ASP A 14 -7.87 9.39 -4.50
C ASP A 14 -9.20 8.67 -4.73
N ALA A 15 -9.52 7.69 -3.86
CA ALA A 15 -10.79 6.98 -3.94
C ALA A 15 -11.98 7.92 -3.70
N GLU A 16 -12.77 8.18 -4.74
CA GLU A 16 -13.96 9.05 -4.67
C GLU A 16 -15.18 8.25 -4.19
N ASP A 17 -15.12 7.80 -2.93
CA ASP A 17 -16.17 7.03 -2.26
C ASP A 17 -16.88 7.85 -1.14
N ASN A 18 -17.42 7.22 -0.09
CA ASN A 18 -18.23 7.93 0.93
C ASN A 18 -18.04 7.33 2.34
N PRO A 19 -16.85 7.50 2.94
CA PRO A 19 -16.56 6.95 4.26
C PRO A 19 -17.37 7.66 5.35
N PRO A 20 -17.77 6.97 6.43
CA PRO A 20 -17.56 5.54 6.69
C PRO A 20 -18.67 4.64 6.11
N SER A 21 -19.56 5.17 5.27
CA SER A 21 -20.74 4.43 4.80
C SER A 21 -20.46 3.46 3.66
N SER A 22 -19.55 3.81 2.76
CA SER A 22 -19.14 2.99 1.62
C SER A 22 -17.70 3.29 1.28
N CYS A 23 -16.87 2.24 1.23
CA CYS A 23 -15.47 2.34 0.84
C CYS A 23 -15.23 1.37 -0.32
N ASN A 24 -14.80 1.90 -1.45
CA ASN A 24 -14.50 1.15 -2.66
C ASN A 24 -13.50 1.92 -3.54
N LEU A 25 -12.63 1.17 -4.20
CA LEU A 25 -11.67 1.70 -5.15
C LEU A 25 -12.06 1.27 -6.57
N ASP A 26 -12.11 2.22 -7.48
CA ASP A 26 -12.35 2.04 -8.91
C ASP A 26 -11.29 2.80 -9.70
N GLU A 27 -10.46 2.08 -10.46
CA GLU A 27 -9.33 2.66 -11.18
C GLU A 27 -9.73 3.79 -12.14
N THR A 28 -10.81 3.61 -12.91
CA THR A 28 -11.23 4.59 -13.92
C THR A 28 -11.77 5.86 -13.29
N ARG A 29 -12.40 5.75 -12.12
CA ARG A 29 -12.89 6.88 -11.34
C ARG A 29 -11.77 7.60 -10.59
N ASP A 30 -10.85 6.84 -9.98
CA ASP A 30 -9.97 7.34 -8.91
C ASP A 30 -8.54 7.65 -9.37
N CYS A 31 -8.07 7.01 -10.46
CA CYS A 31 -6.72 7.23 -10.98
C CYS A 31 -6.72 8.31 -12.06
N ALA A 32 -6.73 9.58 -11.64
CA ALA A 32 -6.77 10.71 -12.55
C ALA A 32 -5.62 10.68 -13.59
N ASN A 33 -5.97 10.72 -14.88
CA ASN A 33 -5.01 10.71 -16.00
C ASN A 33 -4.01 9.54 -15.99
N ASP A 34 -4.41 8.39 -15.45
CA ASP A 34 -3.54 7.21 -15.28
C ASP A 34 -2.28 7.53 -14.45
N PHE A 35 -2.34 8.52 -13.56
CA PHE A 35 -1.21 9.02 -12.78
C PHE A 35 -1.50 8.91 -11.28
N CYS A 36 -1.35 7.69 -10.76
CA CYS A 36 -1.57 7.37 -9.35
C CYS A 36 -0.70 6.18 -8.92
N VAL A 37 -0.77 5.77 -7.66
CA VAL A 37 -0.01 4.63 -7.11
C VAL A 37 -0.29 3.30 -7.82
N LEU A 38 -1.51 3.09 -8.33
CA LEU A 38 -1.87 1.86 -9.05
C LEU A 38 -1.05 1.71 -10.34
N THR A 39 -1.04 2.77 -11.15
CA THR A 39 -0.31 2.81 -12.42
C THR A 39 1.19 2.98 -12.20
N ALA A 40 1.61 3.58 -11.09
CA ALA A 40 3.01 3.64 -10.68
C ALA A 40 3.57 2.24 -10.40
N ILE A 41 2.91 1.45 -9.55
CA ILE A 41 3.32 0.06 -9.29
C ILE A 41 3.38 -0.71 -10.60
N ALA A 42 2.38 -0.55 -11.47
CA ALA A 42 2.34 -1.20 -12.76
C ALA A 42 3.54 -0.84 -13.65
N ASN A 43 3.82 0.46 -13.78
CA ASN A 43 4.93 0.98 -14.57
C ASN A 43 6.28 0.49 -14.03
N TYR A 44 6.57 0.70 -12.75
CA TYR A 44 7.87 0.36 -12.18
C TYR A 44 8.12 -1.15 -12.08
N THR A 45 7.06 -1.96 -12.00
CA THR A 45 7.13 -3.42 -12.17
C THR A 45 7.70 -3.79 -13.55
N THR A 46 7.30 -3.10 -14.62
CA THR A 46 7.85 -3.37 -15.96
C THR A 46 9.28 -2.85 -16.12
N ARG A 47 9.57 -1.64 -15.60
CA ARG A 47 10.87 -0.97 -15.74
C ARG A 47 11.99 -1.73 -15.01
N VAL A 48 11.73 -2.27 -13.82
CA VAL A 48 12.79 -2.90 -13.02
C VAL A 48 13.43 -4.13 -13.70
N VAL A 49 12.66 -4.82 -14.55
CA VAL A 49 13.09 -6.00 -15.33
C VAL A 49 13.38 -5.68 -16.81
N ASP A 50 13.33 -4.42 -17.23
CA ASP A 50 13.65 -4.04 -18.60
C ASP A 50 15.16 -3.89 -18.79
N THR A 51 15.76 -4.82 -19.54
CA THR A 51 17.20 -4.85 -19.82
C THR A 51 17.65 -3.81 -20.84
N HIS A 52 16.73 -3.06 -21.45
CA HIS A 52 17.06 -1.92 -22.33
C HIS A 52 17.31 -0.63 -21.53
N LEU A 53 16.82 -0.54 -20.29
CA LEU A 53 17.09 0.56 -19.38
C LEU A 53 18.49 0.42 -18.76
N ASP A 54 19.12 1.54 -18.44
CA ASP A 54 20.40 1.53 -17.75
C ASP A 54 20.26 1.12 -16.26
N ALA A 55 21.40 0.92 -15.60
CA ALA A 55 21.42 0.48 -14.21
C ALA A 55 20.79 1.50 -13.25
N GLU A 56 20.91 2.80 -13.53
CA GLU A 56 20.38 3.87 -12.68
C GLU A 56 18.85 3.90 -12.76
N GLN A 57 18.29 3.83 -13.97
CA GLN A 57 16.85 3.76 -14.21
C GLN A 57 16.21 2.51 -13.59
N ARG A 58 16.89 1.37 -13.63
CA ARG A 58 16.40 0.14 -13.01
C ARG A 58 16.48 0.18 -11.48
N GLN A 59 17.52 0.82 -10.92
CA GLN A 59 17.62 1.06 -9.47
C GLN A 59 16.55 2.04 -8.98
N GLU A 60 16.30 3.10 -9.73
CA GLU A 60 15.21 4.03 -9.48
C GLU A 60 13.86 3.29 -9.49
N ALA A 61 13.62 2.46 -10.51
CA ALA A 61 12.39 1.66 -10.59
C ALA A 61 12.22 0.71 -9.39
N LEU A 62 13.29 0.07 -8.93
CA LEU A 62 13.24 -0.78 -7.75
C LEU A 62 12.89 0.01 -6.47
N LYS A 63 13.48 1.20 -6.28
CA LYS A 63 13.21 2.06 -5.12
C LYS A 63 11.77 2.55 -5.11
N PHE A 64 11.26 2.97 -6.26
CA PHE A 64 9.86 3.37 -6.40
C PHE A 64 8.91 2.20 -6.16
N LEU A 65 9.18 1.04 -6.75
CA LEU A 65 8.34 -0.15 -6.57
C LEU A 65 8.27 -0.60 -5.10
N ASP A 66 9.41 -0.65 -4.41
CA ASP A 66 9.49 -0.94 -2.97
C ASP A 66 8.60 0.02 -2.15
N HIS A 67 8.73 1.32 -2.43
CA HIS A 67 7.99 2.36 -1.73
C HIS A 67 6.49 2.31 -1.99
N PHE A 68 6.07 2.24 -3.25
CA PHE A 68 4.65 2.28 -3.62
C PHE A 68 3.87 1.05 -3.15
N ILE A 69 4.50 -0.12 -3.06
CA ILE A 69 3.88 -1.30 -2.45
C ILE A 69 3.65 -1.08 -0.94
N GLY A 70 4.51 -0.30 -0.28
CA GLY A 70 4.26 0.18 1.09
C GLY A 70 3.08 1.14 1.15
N ASP A 71 3.10 2.20 0.34
CA ASP A 71 2.11 3.28 0.33
C ASP A 71 0.69 2.78 0.07
N ILE A 72 0.50 1.88 -0.90
CA ILE A 72 -0.83 1.31 -1.20
C ILE A 72 -1.41 0.51 -0.02
N GLY A 73 -0.58 0.14 0.96
CA GLY A 73 -0.98 -0.44 2.24
C GLY A 73 -1.49 0.57 3.27
N GLN A 74 -1.24 1.86 3.09
CA GLN A 74 -1.72 2.91 3.99
C GLN A 74 -3.14 3.29 3.58
N PRO A 75 -4.19 3.04 4.40
CA PRO A 75 -5.58 3.28 4.00
C PRO A 75 -5.89 4.71 3.51
N LEU A 76 -5.20 5.72 4.02
CA LEU A 76 -5.36 7.13 3.63
C LEU A 76 -4.53 7.54 2.39
N HIS A 77 -3.68 6.66 1.85
CA HIS A 77 -3.11 6.81 0.50
C HIS A 77 -4.05 6.28 -0.59
N VAL A 78 -5.19 5.70 -0.21
CA VAL A 78 -6.20 5.15 -1.13
C VAL A 78 -7.59 5.74 -0.83
N GLU A 79 -7.63 7.03 -0.49
CA GLU A 79 -8.80 7.77 -0.01
C GLU A 79 -8.72 9.25 -0.40
N ALA A 80 -9.77 9.79 -1.03
CA ALA A 80 -9.82 11.18 -1.45
C ALA A 80 -10.19 12.15 -0.31
N ASP A 81 -11.01 11.72 0.66
CA ASP A 81 -11.63 12.61 1.64
C ASP A 81 -10.57 13.41 2.41
N ALA A 82 -10.80 14.72 2.45
CA ALA A 82 -9.92 15.68 3.09
C ALA A 82 -8.44 15.59 2.67
N LEU A 83 -8.16 15.23 1.41
CA LEU A 83 -6.82 14.97 0.86
C LEU A 83 -6.12 13.81 1.60
N GLY A 84 -6.76 12.64 1.60
CA GLY A 84 -6.31 11.49 2.38
C GLY A 84 -6.23 11.82 3.88
N GLY A 85 -7.15 12.62 4.42
CA GLY A 85 -7.15 13.02 5.82
C GLY A 85 -6.11 14.08 6.22
N ASN A 86 -5.32 14.63 5.29
CA ASN A 86 -4.37 15.71 5.60
C ASN A 86 -5.06 17.00 6.10
N ARG A 87 -6.32 17.23 5.72
CA ARG A 87 -7.12 18.38 6.19
C ARG A 87 -7.93 18.09 7.45
N ILE A 88 -7.81 16.90 8.04
CA ILE A 88 -8.51 16.54 9.27
C ILE A 88 -7.58 16.78 10.46
N SER A 89 -7.81 17.87 11.19
CA SER A 89 -7.02 18.21 12.38
C SER A 89 -7.33 17.28 13.56
N THR A 90 -6.28 16.79 14.22
CA THR A 90 -6.36 15.84 15.32
C THR A 90 -5.19 16.01 16.31
N LYS A 91 -5.10 15.15 17.32
CA LYS A 91 -3.96 15.08 18.25
C LYS A 91 -3.32 13.70 18.22
N CYS A 92 -2.03 13.67 18.50
CA CYS A 92 -1.28 12.45 18.77
C CYS A 92 -0.30 12.72 19.91
N ASN A 93 -0.45 11.97 21.01
CA ASN A 93 0.40 12.06 22.20
C ASN A 93 0.50 13.51 22.74
N GLY A 94 -0.63 14.21 22.76
CA GLY A 94 -0.80 15.59 23.22
C GLY A 94 -0.50 16.67 22.18
N ALA A 95 0.17 16.33 21.07
CA ALA A 95 0.56 17.30 20.04
C ALA A 95 -0.50 17.39 18.92
N SER A 96 -0.79 18.61 18.46
CA SER A 96 -1.64 18.85 17.29
C SER A 96 -0.97 18.33 16.00
N THR A 97 -1.75 17.64 15.17
CA THR A 97 -1.33 17.07 13.89
C THR A 97 -2.56 16.89 12.98
N ASN A 98 -2.44 16.14 11.87
CA ASN A 98 -3.55 15.72 11.02
C ASN A 98 -3.70 14.18 10.98
N LEU A 99 -4.87 13.70 10.55
CA LEU A 99 -5.22 12.28 10.53
C LEU A 99 -4.24 11.44 9.69
N HIS A 100 -3.80 11.95 8.54
CA HIS A 100 -2.83 11.27 7.68
C HIS A 100 -1.52 11.02 8.41
N SER A 101 -0.94 12.07 9.02
CA SER A 101 0.30 11.97 9.79
C SER A 101 0.20 11.08 11.03
N VAL A 102 -1.01 10.93 11.62
CA VAL A 102 -1.24 9.96 12.70
C VAL A 102 -1.05 8.52 12.20
N TRP A 103 -1.57 8.20 11.01
CA TRP A 103 -1.47 6.86 10.42
C TRP A 103 -0.08 6.57 9.85
N ASP A 104 0.54 7.54 9.17
CA ASP A 104 1.89 7.40 8.61
C ASP A 104 2.97 7.17 9.67
N SER A 105 2.80 7.79 10.85
CA SER A 105 3.91 7.93 11.79
C SER A 105 3.48 7.98 13.25
N GLY A 106 2.39 8.67 13.59
CA GLY A 106 1.99 8.87 14.99
C GLY A 106 1.77 7.57 15.76
N ILE A 107 0.89 6.70 15.25
CA ILE A 107 0.55 5.42 15.88
C ILE A 107 1.76 4.49 15.88
N ILE A 108 2.53 4.42 14.78
CA ILE A 108 3.73 3.58 14.68
C ILE A 108 4.77 4.00 15.72
N ASN A 109 5.09 5.30 15.80
CA ASN A 109 6.04 5.82 16.78
C ASN A 109 5.60 5.52 18.22
N ARG A 110 4.30 5.66 18.50
CA ARG A 110 3.74 5.32 19.81
C ARG A 110 3.84 3.83 20.12
N LEU A 111 3.50 2.97 19.16
CA LEU A 111 3.62 1.51 19.27
C LEU A 111 5.06 1.09 19.55
N LEU A 112 6.02 1.62 18.78
CA LEU A 112 7.44 1.33 18.96
C LEU A 112 7.92 1.70 20.37
N GLN A 113 7.53 2.87 20.87
CA GLN A 113 7.87 3.31 22.22
C GLN A 113 7.27 2.42 23.31
N GLN A 114 6.01 2.00 23.16
CA GLN A 114 5.31 1.22 24.18
C GLN A 114 5.74 -0.26 24.20
N ASN A 115 5.89 -0.88 23.02
CA ASN A 115 5.92 -2.34 22.92
C ASN A 115 7.23 -2.90 22.37
N HIS A 116 8.07 -2.07 21.74
CA HIS A 116 9.28 -2.54 21.05
C HIS A 116 10.55 -1.84 21.49
N GLY A 117 10.53 -1.09 22.60
CA GLY A 117 11.69 -0.39 23.13
C GLY A 117 12.27 0.63 22.15
N SER A 118 11.41 1.25 21.35
CA SER A 118 11.77 2.16 20.25
C SER A 118 12.62 1.54 19.14
N SER A 119 12.66 0.21 19.03
CA SER A 119 13.42 -0.52 18.00
C SER A 119 12.51 -0.99 16.87
N VAL A 120 12.71 -0.45 15.67
CA VAL A 120 12.07 -0.95 14.45
C VAL A 120 12.47 -2.40 14.19
N ALA A 121 13.72 -2.78 14.46
CA ALA A 121 14.18 -4.16 14.27
C ALA A 121 13.40 -5.16 15.13
N ASN A 122 13.12 -4.82 16.40
CA ASN A 122 12.34 -5.69 17.29
C ASN A 122 10.89 -5.83 16.80
N TRP A 123 10.31 -4.76 16.24
CA TRP A 123 8.97 -4.80 15.68
C TRP A 123 8.92 -5.65 14.40
N VAL A 124 9.90 -5.48 13.50
CA VAL A 124 10.03 -6.30 12.29
C VAL A 124 10.21 -7.78 12.64
N ASP A 125 11.05 -8.11 13.63
CA ASP A 125 11.24 -9.50 14.08
C ASP A 125 9.93 -10.11 14.60
N ASP A 126 9.11 -9.36 15.33
CA ASP A 126 7.77 -9.80 15.77
C ASP A 126 6.83 -10.05 14.58
N LEU A 127 6.74 -9.11 13.64
CA LEU A 127 5.90 -9.26 12.45
C LEU A 127 6.34 -10.46 11.60
N VAL A 128 7.65 -10.66 11.42
CA VAL A 128 8.21 -11.82 10.71
C VAL A 128 7.89 -13.12 11.45
N ALA A 129 7.97 -13.16 12.77
CA ALA A 129 7.58 -14.34 13.55
C ALA A 129 6.08 -14.64 13.38
N ARG A 130 5.22 -13.61 13.39
CA ARG A 130 3.77 -13.75 13.16
C ARG A 130 3.44 -14.28 11.77
N ILE A 131 4.20 -13.88 10.74
CA ILE A 131 4.09 -14.41 9.38
C ILE A 131 4.50 -15.89 9.34
N LYS A 132 5.68 -16.25 9.88
CA LYS A 132 6.24 -17.60 9.72
C LYS A 132 5.53 -18.66 10.57
N THR A 133 5.16 -18.31 11.80
CA THR A 133 4.69 -19.28 12.81
C THR A 133 3.51 -18.79 13.64
N GLY A 134 3.22 -17.49 13.65
CA GLY A 134 2.18 -16.92 14.51
C GLY A 134 0.85 -16.61 13.80
N SER A 135 0.20 -15.54 14.25
CA SER A 135 -1.18 -15.19 13.91
C SER A 135 -1.44 -14.87 12.44
N PHE A 136 -0.41 -14.51 11.69
CA PHE A 136 -0.54 -14.15 10.27
C PHE A 136 -0.29 -15.32 9.33
N LYS A 137 0.30 -16.42 9.80
CA LYS A 137 0.65 -17.58 8.98
C LYS A 137 -0.50 -18.07 8.12
N SER A 138 -1.69 -18.25 8.70
CA SER A 138 -2.87 -18.75 7.99
C SER A 138 -3.46 -17.74 6.99
N LEU A 139 -3.05 -16.47 7.03
CA LEU A 139 -3.53 -15.41 6.14
C LEU A 139 -2.63 -15.22 4.92
N THR A 140 -1.35 -15.63 5.01
CA THR A 140 -0.35 -15.38 3.96
C THR A 140 -0.76 -15.91 2.57
N SER A 141 -1.45 -17.04 2.50
CA SER A 141 -1.92 -17.61 1.23
C SER A 141 -2.95 -16.71 0.54
N SER A 142 -3.85 -16.05 1.28
CA SER A 142 -4.83 -15.14 0.70
C SER A 142 -4.20 -13.80 0.31
N TRP A 143 -3.15 -13.37 1.01
CA TRP A 143 -2.40 -12.15 0.67
C TRP A 143 -1.77 -12.21 -0.72
N LEU A 144 -1.47 -13.43 -1.20
CA LEU A 144 -0.85 -13.72 -2.49
C LEU A 144 -1.84 -14.02 -3.62
N SER A 145 -3.16 -13.88 -3.39
CA SER A 145 -4.21 -14.26 -4.34
C SER A 145 -4.05 -13.68 -5.76
N CYS A 146 -3.47 -12.47 -5.90
CA CYS A 146 -3.16 -11.86 -7.19
C CYS A 146 -1.64 -11.75 -7.48
N SER A 147 -0.77 -12.25 -6.60
CA SER A 147 0.70 -12.04 -6.65
C SER A 147 1.41 -12.67 -7.85
N SER A 148 0.67 -13.47 -8.63
CA SER A 148 1.15 -13.96 -9.91
C SER A 148 1.11 -12.83 -10.91
N VAL A 149 2.29 -12.32 -11.26
CA VAL A 149 2.46 -11.37 -12.37
C VAL A 149 2.10 -11.99 -13.72
N THR A 150 1.62 -13.24 -13.80
CA THR A 150 1.29 -13.92 -15.07
C THR A 150 -0.17 -14.34 -15.17
N GLN A 151 -1.03 -13.96 -14.20
CA GLN A 151 -2.46 -14.26 -14.33
C GLN A 151 -3.09 -13.34 -15.40
N PRO A 152 -3.82 -13.91 -16.39
CA PRO A 152 -4.49 -13.10 -17.38
C PRO A 152 -5.67 -12.36 -16.75
N LEU A 153 -5.84 -11.08 -17.14
CA LEU A 153 -7.02 -10.28 -16.81
C LEU A 153 -8.27 -11.07 -17.17
N ARG A 154 -9.13 -11.35 -16.19
CA ARG A 154 -10.52 -11.66 -16.51
C ARG A 154 -11.25 -10.34 -16.80
N ARG A 155 -11.26 -9.91 -18.06
CA ARG A 155 -12.42 -9.21 -18.66
C ARG A 155 -12.30 -9.07 -20.17
N ASP A 156 -13.39 -9.42 -20.84
CA ASP A 156 -13.77 -8.95 -22.16
C ASP A 156 -13.67 -7.42 -22.23
N LEU A 157 -12.61 -6.89 -22.82
CA LEU A 157 -12.58 -5.51 -23.31
C LEU A 157 -11.62 -5.41 -24.50
N ASP A 158 -12.17 -5.57 -25.69
CA ASP A 158 -11.53 -5.33 -26.97
C ASP A 158 -11.13 -3.84 -27.12
N VAL A 159 -9.90 -3.45 -26.79
CA VAL A 159 -9.29 -2.23 -27.36
C VAL A 159 -7.76 -2.38 -27.49
N GLN A 160 -7.31 -2.64 -28.72
CA GLN A 160 -6.10 -2.15 -29.41
C GLN A 160 -4.79 -1.82 -28.63
N ILE A 161 -4.37 -2.65 -27.66
CA ILE A 161 -3.01 -2.61 -27.11
C ILE A 161 -2.25 -3.92 -27.41
N ASN A 162 -2.48 -4.50 -28.59
CA ASN A 162 -2.03 -5.86 -28.88
C ASN A 162 -0.65 -5.99 -29.55
N GLU A 163 -0.01 -4.89 -29.96
CA GLU A 163 1.26 -5.00 -30.69
C GLU A 163 2.51 -4.67 -29.85
N PHE A 164 2.35 -4.04 -28.67
CA PHE A 164 3.49 -3.71 -27.80
C PHE A 164 3.51 -4.49 -26.47
N LEU A 165 2.38 -5.05 -26.02
CA LEU A 165 2.28 -5.76 -24.74
C LEU A 165 2.34 -7.29 -24.86
N SER A 166 2.33 -7.86 -26.07
CA SER A 166 2.18 -9.31 -26.29
C SER A 166 3.43 -10.16 -26.03
N THR A 167 4.54 -9.59 -25.53
CA THR A 167 5.74 -10.39 -25.16
C THR A 167 6.09 -10.40 -23.68
N ARG A 168 5.31 -9.76 -22.80
CA ARG A 168 5.41 -9.94 -21.34
C ARG A 168 4.02 -9.77 -20.74
N ALA A 169 3.23 -10.85 -20.72
CA ALA A 169 1.89 -10.89 -20.14
C ALA A 169 1.95 -10.79 -18.61
N VAL A 170 2.37 -9.62 -18.13
CA VAL A 170 2.05 -9.13 -16.80
C VAL A 170 0.87 -8.19 -16.95
N THR A 171 -0.13 -8.36 -16.09
CA THR A 171 -1.27 -7.47 -15.92
C THR A 171 -1.00 -6.63 -14.67
N PRO A 172 -0.04 -5.69 -14.73
CA PRO A 172 0.64 -5.20 -13.54
C PRO A 172 -0.26 -4.33 -12.65
N LEU A 173 -1.51 -4.09 -13.09
CA LEU A 173 -2.52 -3.25 -12.48
C LEU A 173 -3.61 -4.04 -11.73
N GLU A 174 -3.81 -5.33 -12.07
CA GLU A 174 -4.81 -6.17 -11.40
C GLU A 174 -4.53 -6.27 -9.90
N CYS A 175 -3.26 -6.50 -9.56
CA CYS A 175 -2.87 -6.73 -8.18
C CYS A 175 -2.80 -5.44 -7.34
N PRO A 176 -2.26 -4.33 -7.84
CA PRO A 176 -2.43 -3.02 -7.20
C PRO A 176 -3.88 -2.67 -6.93
N LEU A 177 -4.81 -2.89 -7.87
CA LEU A 177 -6.22 -2.59 -7.66
C LEU A 177 -6.82 -3.43 -6.51
N VAL A 178 -6.48 -4.72 -6.43
CA VAL A 178 -6.87 -5.58 -5.30
C VAL A 178 -6.27 -5.06 -4.00
N TRP A 179 -4.99 -4.74 -3.97
CA TRP A 179 -4.30 -4.27 -2.76
C TRP A 179 -4.87 -2.95 -2.25
N GLY A 180 -5.06 -1.99 -3.16
CA GLY A 180 -5.66 -0.69 -2.84
C GLY A 180 -7.10 -0.83 -2.35
N GLY A 181 -7.93 -1.65 -3.02
CA GLY A 181 -9.31 -1.89 -2.60
C GLY A 181 -9.43 -2.59 -1.25
N GLU A 182 -8.47 -3.46 -0.89
CA GLU A 182 -8.42 -4.04 0.45
C GLU A 182 -7.97 -3.03 1.51
N SER A 183 -7.00 -2.17 1.19
CA SER A 183 -6.55 -1.10 2.09
C SER A 183 -7.67 -0.07 2.34
N ASN A 184 -8.38 0.33 1.29
CA ASN A 184 -9.48 1.29 1.34
C ASN A 184 -10.65 0.79 2.24
N LYS A 185 -10.90 -0.52 2.35
CA LYS A 185 -11.89 -1.05 3.31
C LYS A 185 -11.59 -0.71 4.77
N PHE A 186 -10.33 -0.50 5.14
CA PHE A 186 -9.96 -0.07 6.48
C PHE A 186 -10.30 1.41 6.76
N VAL A 187 -10.53 2.21 5.71
CA VAL A 187 -11.00 3.58 5.84
C VAL A 187 -12.33 3.61 6.59
N CYS A 188 -13.33 2.88 6.09
CA CYS A 188 -14.66 2.80 6.70
C CYS A 188 -14.67 2.05 8.03
N SER A 189 -13.93 0.94 8.11
CA SER A 189 -14.01 0.04 9.26
C SER A 189 -13.12 0.44 10.45
N THR A 190 -12.15 1.34 10.25
CA THR A 190 -11.19 1.70 11.31
C THR A 190 -10.74 3.16 11.26
N VAL A 191 -10.36 3.70 10.10
CA VAL A 191 -9.77 5.05 10.03
C VAL A 191 -10.78 6.12 10.47
N PHE A 192 -11.99 6.09 9.94
CA PHE A 192 -13.03 7.11 10.18
C PHE A 192 -13.91 6.83 11.41
N THR A 193 -13.43 6.02 12.36
CA THR A 193 -14.17 5.71 13.60
C THR A 193 -13.80 6.61 14.79
N PHE A 194 -13.06 7.70 14.56
CA PHE A 194 -12.62 8.62 15.62
C PHE A 194 -13.66 9.68 15.97
N SER A 195 -13.50 10.32 17.13
CA SER A 195 -14.27 11.50 17.51
C SER A 195 -13.48 12.80 17.27
N THR A 196 -14.16 13.87 16.83
CA THR A 196 -13.50 15.17 16.60
C THR A 196 -12.76 15.65 17.85
N GLY A 197 -11.48 15.98 17.70
CA GLY A 197 -10.63 16.48 18.78
C GLY A 197 -10.00 15.41 19.69
N GLU A 198 -10.24 14.13 19.40
CA GLU A 198 -9.62 12.99 20.09
C GLU A 198 -8.09 12.94 19.87
N ASP A 199 -7.37 12.38 20.86
CA ASP A 199 -5.96 12.02 20.71
C ASP A 199 -5.84 10.57 20.23
N LEU A 200 -5.56 10.41 18.94
CA LEU A 200 -5.60 9.13 18.23
C LEU A 200 -4.42 8.21 18.53
N CYS A 201 -3.39 8.71 19.22
CA CYS A 201 -2.26 7.90 19.68
C CYS A 201 -2.47 7.38 21.10
N THR A 202 -3.71 7.40 21.59
CA THR A 202 -4.12 6.90 22.89
C THR A 202 -5.49 6.21 22.81
N GLY A 203 -5.92 5.60 23.92
CA GLY A 203 -7.29 5.10 24.07
C GLY A 203 -7.68 3.99 23.10
N SER A 204 -8.99 3.93 22.82
CA SER A 204 -9.58 2.89 21.98
C SER A 204 -9.21 3.03 20.51
N TYR A 205 -9.07 4.26 19.98
CA TYR A 205 -8.68 4.46 18.59
C TYR A 205 -7.32 3.84 18.31
N PHE A 206 -6.31 4.17 19.12
CA PHE A 206 -4.98 3.57 19.03
C PHE A 206 -5.02 2.05 19.12
N THR A 207 -5.75 1.51 20.11
CA THR A 207 -5.87 0.06 20.34
C THR A 207 -6.50 -0.66 19.13
N ASN A 208 -7.46 -0.03 18.46
CA ASN A 208 -8.14 -0.59 17.29
C ASN A 208 -7.33 -0.42 15.99
N ALA A 209 -6.57 0.67 15.86
CA ALA A 209 -5.78 0.96 14.66
C ALA A 209 -4.48 0.13 14.60
N VAL A 210 -3.85 -0.16 15.74
CA VAL A 210 -2.58 -0.92 15.79
C VAL A 210 -2.66 -2.27 15.05
N PRO A 211 -3.65 -3.15 15.30
CA PRO A 211 -3.76 -4.42 14.56
C PRO A 211 -3.91 -4.26 13.05
N VAL A 212 -4.56 -3.18 12.59
CA VAL A 212 -4.71 -2.88 11.16
C VAL A 212 -3.38 -2.44 10.58
N ILE A 213 -2.67 -1.50 11.23
CA ILE A 213 -1.35 -1.03 10.77
C ILE A 213 -0.36 -2.19 10.70
N GLU A 214 -0.28 -3.03 11.73
CA GLU A 214 0.62 -4.19 11.73
C GLU A 214 0.27 -5.20 10.63
N LEU A 215 -1.03 -5.45 10.41
CA LEU A 215 -1.49 -6.29 9.31
C LEU A 215 -1.07 -5.71 7.97
N GLN A 216 -1.27 -4.41 7.74
CA GLN A 216 -0.94 -3.75 6.48
C GLN A 216 0.58 -3.78 6.22
N ILE A 217 1.40 -3.44 7.21
CA ILE A 217 2.86 -3.48 7.10
C ILE A 217 3.34 -4.91 6.79
N ALA A 218 2.88 -5.90 7.55
CA ALA A 218 3.24 -7.30 7.33
C ALA A 218 2.80 -7.80 5.95
N ARG A 219 1.58 -7.45 5.54
CA ARG A 219 0.98 -7.87 4.27
C ARG A 219 1.67 -7.28 3.07
N GLN A 220 1.97 -5.98 3.08
CA GLN A 220 2.68 -5.35 1.96
C GLN A 220 4.14 -5.81 1.88
N ALA A 221 4.82 -5.99 3.01
CA ALA A 221 6.18 -6.57 3.02
C ALA A 221 6.19 -7.99 2.43
N PHE A 222 5.21 -8.83 2.78
CA PHE A 222 5.07 -10.17 2.22
C PHE A 222 4.75 -10.14 0.71
N ARG A 223 3.89 -9.21 0.27
CA ARG A 223 3.57 -8.99 -1.15
C ARG A 223 4.79 -8.53 -1.93
N LEU A 224 5.53 -7.55 -1.43
CA LEU A 224 6.76 -7.06 -2.06
C LEU A 224 7.75 -8.22 -2.24
N ALA A 225 8.00 -9.01 -1.19
CA ALA A 225 8.91 -10.15 -1.28
C ALA A 225 8.45 -11.15 -2.35
N ALA A 226 7.15 -11.49 -2.38
CA ALA A 226 6.59 -12.37 -3.40
C ALA A 226 6.71 -11.77 -4.81
N TRP A 227 6.43 -10.48 -4.95
CA TRP A 227 6.47 -9.75 -6.23
C TRP A 227 7.88 -9.72 -6.81
N LEU A 228 8.89 -9.40 -5.99
CA LEU A 228 10.29 -9.40 -6.39
C LEU A 228 10.78 -10.81 -6.75
N ASN A 229 10.44 -11.84 -5.95
CA ASN A 229 10.79 -13.22 -6.27
C ASN A 229 10.17 -13.66 -7.60
N VAL A 230 8.92 -13.30 -7.88
CA VAL A 230 8.31 -13.61 -9.17
C VAL A 230 9.00 -12.86 -10.32
N LEU A 231 9.35 -11.58 -10.15
CA LEU A 231 10.00 -10.79 -11.19
C LEU A 231 11.41 -11.27 -11.54
N PHE A 232 12.17 -11.75 -10.56
CA PHE A 232 13.57 -12.12 -10.77
C PHE A 232 13.79 -13.63 -10.87
N ASP A 233 12.97 -14.44 -10.20
CA ASP A 233 13.13 -15.90 -10.11
C ASP A 233 11.98 -16.68 -10.77
N GLY A 234 10.89 -16.01 -11.18
CA GLY A 234 9.74 -16.62 -11.85
C GLY A 234 8.77 -17.36 -10.92
N ALA A 235 8.98 -17.31 -9.61
CA ALA A 235 8.12 -17.94 -8.60
C ALA A 235 8.19 -17.18 -7.26
N THR A 236 7.15 -17.26 -6.43
CA THR A 236 7.10 -16.51 -5.15
C THR A 236 8.06 -17.08 -4.10
N ASN A 237 8.19 -18.40 -3.96
CA ASN A 237 9.13 -19.09 -3.06
C ASN A 237 9.21 -18.51 -1.61
N LEU A 238 8.07 -18.22 -0.99
CA LEU A 238 7.99 -17.72 0.39
C LEU A 238 7.67 -18.84 1.42
N PRO A 239 8.13 -18.70 2.68
CA PRO A 239 7.96 -19.69 3.75
C PRO A 239 6.55 -19.81 4.33
#